data_AF-A0AAI8QHE2-F1
#
_entry.id   AF-A0AAI8QHE2-F1
#
_cell.length_a   1.000
_cell.length_b   1.000
_cell.length_c   1.000
_cell.angle_alpha   90.00
_cell.angle_beta   90.00
_cell.angle_gamma   90.00
#
_symmetry.space_group_name_H-M   'P 1'
#
loop_
_entity.id
_entity.type
_entity.pdbx_description
1 polymer ?
#
loop_
_entity_poly.entity_id
_entity_poly.type
_entity_poly.pdbx_seq_one_letter_code
_entity_poly.pdbx_strand_id
1 'polypeptide(L)'
;MSASNISKSYVNTLTLLPITFSYTPSLKSKPKAPSSTLGVVIGESEDIDGERNTIHTDNFGRVKVRINCFASQEVIDNARVKEQNNVQGKNIENNHSQGTLQNINGNTNTHTQTTNDTLSNTTQTEENIHSQENHTTNNDVENNHSQMKAYSYHYSPYLRVSSPIASISSGLYHTPRVGDEVIVSFFDEDIDKPYISASLYNQSNPALPPLPLNAHQTSLSARTLNNTKETEDTNSSIVESGLNEITLSNIKEKEQIYLQAQRDYEELIKHNFTQKIQNNKDSIVEGAYNERIKKIHTQTIDLAKIVSIGGEYNTNVALSKDTIVGLSHTLNVGASNKLRVAKDSSEYVGEDKSVEIQANLNTSIKQDENRNVGGNKREVVEGDVELDSIKGLNYRSQEHINLQAINYIDVFAKESFSTQTDKQHTETADSKYSEIQTNYSVNAGNTIIHQVGDTSITAKGDCVIIKAGGVEVVIDSKGLVVKGGEVKAE
;
A
#
# COMPACT_ATOMS: atom_id res chain seq x y z
N MET A 1 -47.50 -108.81 38.75
CA MET A 1 -47.17 -107.59 37.98
C MET A 1 -46.28 -106.71 38.86
N SER A 2 -44.99 -106.60 38.52
CA SER A 2 -44.00 -105.84 39.30
C SER A 2 -43.98 -104.37 38.90
N ALA A 3 -44.09 -103.47 39.88
CA ALA A 3 -43.85 -102.04 39.69
C ALA A 3 -42.33 -101.77 39.75
N SER A 4 -41.76 -101.29 38.65
CA SER A 4 -40.36 -100.87 38.54
C SER A 4 -40.21 -99.41 38.98
N ASN A 5 -39.72 -99.20 40.22
CA ASN A 5 -39.22 -97.90 40.67
C ASN A 5 -37.90 -97.58 39.97
N ILE A 6 -37.91 -96.65 39.02
CA ILE A 6 -36.70 -96.11 38.39
C ILE A 6 -36.16 -95.00 39.31
N SER A 7 -35.14 -95.29 40.12
CA SER A 7 -34.40 -94.25 40.84
C SER A 7 -33.49 -93.50 39.85
N LYS A 8 -33.75 -92.21 39.61
CA LYS A 8 -32.81 -91.35 38.89
C LYS A 8 -31.65 -91.02 39.85
N SER A 9 -30.46 -91.54 39.56
CA SER A 9 -29.22 -91.10 40.23
C SER A 9 -28.55 -90.02 39.38
N TYR A 10 -27.93 -89.04 40.04
CA TYR A 10 -26.98 -88.12 39.41
C TYR A 10 -25.65 -88.22 40.16
N VAL A 11 -24.56 -87.99 39.43
CA VAL A 11 -23.21 -87.93 40.00
C VAL A 11 -22.67 -86.54 39.71
N ASN A 12 -22.31 -85.81 40.76
CA ASN A 12 -21.57 -84.56 40.65
C ASN A 12 -20.14 -84.80 41.13
N THR A 13 -19.17 -84.40 40.31
CA THR A 13 -17.76 -84.35 40.71
C THR A 13 -17.42 -82.90 41.01
N LEU A 14 -17.05 -82.60 42.24
CA LEU A 14 -16.62 -81.27 42.66
C LEU A 14 -15.10 -81.23 42.85
N THR A 15 -14.47 -80.22 42.27
CA THR A 15 -13.06 -79.88 42.53
C THR A 15 -13.04 -78.66 43.45
N LEU A 16 -12.49 -78.82 44.66
CA LEU A 16 -12.46 -77.78 45.70
C LEU A 16 -11.04 -77.25 45.89
N LEU A 17 -10.89 -75.93 46.07
CA LEU A 17 -9.65 -75.31 46.53
C LEU A 17 -9.73 -74.97 48.03
N PRO A 18 -8.64 -75.09 48.81
CA PRO A 18 -8.60 -74.64 50.21
C PRO A 18 -8.80 -73.12 50.29
N ILE A 19 -9.51 -72.64 51.32
CA ILE A 19 -9.85 -71.21 51.49
C ILE A 19 -8.64 -70.28 51.62
N THR A 20 -7.46 -70.85 51.94
CA THR A 20 -6.18 -70.13 52.03
C THR A 20 -5.56 -69.82 50.67
N PHE A 21 -6.09 -70.38 49.58
CA PHE A 21 -5.65 -70.12 48.21
C PHE A 21 -6.70 -69.31 47.46
N SER A 22 -6.29 -68.17 46.88
CA SER A 22 -7.11 -67.45 45.93
C SER A 22 -7.11 -68.18 44.59
N TYR A 23 -8.29 -68.59 44.11
CA TYR A 23 -8.42 -69.11 42.75
C TYR A 23 -8.24 -67.96 41.76
N THR A 24 -7.26 -68.10 40.87
CA THR A 24 -7.14 -67.26 39.68
C THR A 24 -7.43 -68.15 38.47
N PRO A 25 -8.43 -67.83 37.63
CA PRO A 25 -8.70 -68.60 36.43
C PRO A 25 -7.49 -68.58 35.50
N SER A 26 -7.31 -69.64 34.73
CA SER A 26 -6.27 -69.69 33.70
C SER A 26 -6.44 -68.53 32.72
N LEU A 27 -5.34 -67.82 32.43
CA LEU A 27 -5.34 -66.72 31.47
C LEU A 27 -5.84 -67.22 30.10
N LYS A 28 -6.93 -66.60 29.61
CA LYS A 28 -7.37 -66.78 28.23
C LYS A 28 -6.50 -65.90 27.34
N SER A 29 -6.11 -66.40 26.17
CA SER A 29 -5.36 -65.60 25.19
C SER A 29 -6.16 -64.35 24.82
N LYS A 30 -5.51 -63.18 24.88
CA LYS A 30 -6.10 -61.93 24.42
C LYS A 30 -6.45 -62.03 22.92
N PRO A 31 -7.59 -61.48 22.47
CA PRO A 31 -7.86 -61.34 21.05
C PRO A 31 -6.70 -60.62 20.35
N LYS A 32 -6.25 -61.15 19.22
CA LYS A 32 -5.26 -60.46 18.39
C LYS A 32 -5.95 -59.41 17.54
N ALA A 33 -5.37 -58.21 17.48
CA ALA A 33 -5.84 -57.19 16.57
C ALA A 33 -5.55 -57.55 15.11
N PRO A 34 -6.36 -57.08 14.13
CA PRO A 34 -5.94 -57.07 12.74
C PRO A 34 -4.69 -56.18 12.56
N SER A 35 -3.95 -56.37 11.46
CA SER A 35 -2.78 -55.53 11.14
C SER A 35 -3.14 -54.05 11.03
N SER A 36 -4.30 -53.76 10.44
CA SER A 36 -4.92 -52.43 10.41
C SER A 36 -6.40 -52.55 10.08
N THR A 37 -7.16 -51.49 10.36
CA THR A 37 -8.57 -51.34 9.97
C THR A 37 -8.84 -49.90 9.56
N LEU A 38 -9.87 -49.70 8.74
CA LEU A 38 -10.37 -48.36 8.43
C LEU A 38 -11.25 -47.84 9.57
N GLY A 39 -11.29 -46.52 9.72
CA GLY A 39 -12.21 -45.82 10.59
C GLY A 39 -12.49 -44.41 10.07
N VAL A 40 -13.53 -43.79 10.63
CA VAL A 40 -13.91 -42.41 10.33
C VAL A 40 -13.76 -41.57 11.59
N VAL A 41 -13.11 -40.41 11.47
CA VAL A 41 -12.96 -39.47 12.59
C VAL A 41 -14.32 -38.90 12.97
N ILE A 42 -14.61 -38.87 14.27
CA ILE A 42 -15.90 -38.42 14.82
C ILE A 42 -15.70 -37.23 15.76
N GLY A 43 -16.71 -36.37 15.85
CA GLY A 43 -16.74 -35.23 16.77
C GLY A 43 -17.59 -35.48 18.02
N GLU A 44 -18.42 -34.50 18.41
CA GLU A 44 -19.25 -34.52 19.62
C GLU A 44 -20.73 -34.84 19.35
N SER A 45 -21.18 -34.58 18.12
CA SER A 45 -22.54 -34.88 17.67
C SER A 45 -22.64 -36.27 17.08
N GLU A 46 -23.83 -36.86 17.23
CA GLU A 46 -24.17 -38.11 16.56
C GLU A 46 -24.20 -37.97 15.02
N ASP A 47 -24.36 -36.74 14.51
CA ASP A 47 -24.33 -36.40 13.09
C ASP A 47 -22.91 -36.03 12.61
N ILE A 48 -22.19 -37.03 12.09
CA ILE A 48 -20.84 -36.85 11.53
C ILE A 48 -20.86 -35.91 10.32
N ASP A 49 -21.92 -35.92 9.50
CA ASP A 49 -21.99 -35.10 8.29
C ASP A 49 -22.27 -33.63 8.63
N GLY A 50 -23.03 -33.36 9.69
CA GLY A 50 -23.25 -32.03 10.26
C GLY A 50 -21.98 -31.38 10.81
N GLU A 51 -21.05 -32.19 11.35
CA GLU A 51 -19.76 -31.72 11.88
C GLU A 51 -18.59 -31.88 10.91
N ARG A 52 -18.84 -32.31 9.66
CA ARG A 52 -17.77 -32.60 8.70
C ARG A 52 -16.82 -31.41 8.51
N ASN A 53 -15.52 -31.69 8.47
CA ASN A 53 -14.43 -30.71 8.39
C ASN A 53 -14.23 -29.79 9.61
N THR A 54 -14.93 -30.04 10.72
CA THR A 54 -14.57 -29.46 12.04
C THR A 54 -13.40 -30.22 12.67
N ILE A 55 -12.80 -29.66 13.71
CA ILE A 55 -11.70 -30.27 14.47
C ILE A 55 -12.20 -30.60 15.88
N HIS A 56 -12.12 -31.87 16.27
CA HIS A 56 -12.37 -32.32 17.64
C HIS A 56 -11.15 -33.11 18.15
N THR A 57 -10.39 -32.50 19.07
CA THR A 57 -9.09 -33.01 19.52
C THR A 57 -8.82 -32.64 20.97
N ASP A 58 -7.84 -33.30 21.60
CA ASP A 58 -7.39 -32.98 22.96
C ASP A 58 -6.04 -32.23 22.99
N ASN A 59 -5.52 -31.96 24.19
CA ASN A 59 -4.23 -31.26 24.40
C ASN A 59 -3.01 -31.99 23.81
N PHE A 60 -3.17 -33.23 23.34
CA PHE A 60 -2.12 -34.04 22.72
C PHE A 60 -2.31 -34.22 21.22
N GLY A 61 -3.30 -33.56 20.61
CA GLY A 61 -3.60 -33.69 19.19
C GLY A 61 -4.24 -35.02 18.81
N ARG A 62 -4.83 -35.73 19.78
CA ARG A 62 -5.49 -37.03 19.56
C ARG A 62 -6.93 -36.83 19.12
N VAL A 63 -7.46 -37.74 18.29
CA VAL A 63 -8.85 -37.67 17.80
C VAL A 63 -9.61 -38.96 18.11
N LYS A 64 -10.94 -38.87 18.13
CA LYS A 64 -11.82 -40.03 18.27
C LYS A 64 -12.15 -40.61 16.90
N VAL A 65 -12.27 -41.94 16.81
CA VAL A 65 -12.49 -42.65 15.54
C VAL A 65 -13.55 -43.73 15.73
N ARG A 66 -14.55 -43.72 14.86
CA ARG A 66 -15.45 -44.85 14.68
C ARG A 66 -14.76 -45.90 13.82
N ILE A 67 -14.40 -47.03 14.42
CA ILE A 67 -13.64 -48.10 13.76
C ILE A 67 -14.58 -49.08 13.07
N ASN A 68 -14.38 -49.33 11.78
CA ASN A 68 -15.28 -50.14 10.96
C ASN A 68 -15.42 -51.60 11.44
N CYS A 69 -14.38 -52.20 12.02
CA CYS A 69 -14.44 -53.57 12.52
C CYS A 69 -15.42 -53.77 13.68
N PHE A 70 -15.88 -52.69 14.32
CA PHE A 70 -16.87 -52.73 15.38
C PHE A 70 -18.28 -52.35 14.90
N ALA A 71 -18.47 -52.00 13.63
CA ALA A 71 -19.76 -51.58 13.10
C ALA A 71 -20.85 -52.67 13.20
N SER A 72 -20.49 -53.95 13.01
CA SER A 72 -21.45 -55.05 13.18
C SER A 72 -21.84 -55.28 14.64
N GLN A 73 -20.87 -55.11 15.56
CA GLN A 73 -21.12 -55.19 17.00
C GLN A 73 -22.01 -54.03 17.46
N GLU A 74 -21.81 -52.83 16.90
CA GLU A 74 -22.62 -51.64 17.12
C GLU A 74 -24.11 -51.90 16.77
N VAL A 75 -24.40 -52.55 15.63
CA VAL A 75 -25.78 -52.91 15.24
C VAL A 75 -26.42 -53.83 16.27
N ILE A 76 -25.67 -54.83 16.74
CA ILE A 76 -26.14 -55.80 17.74
C ILE A 76 -26.40 -55.11 19.08
N ASP A 77 -25.51 -54.24 19.52
CA ASP A 77 -25.64 -53.54 20.80
C ASP A 77 -26.77 -52.51 20.76
N ASN A 78 -26.95 -51.82 19.64
CA ASN A 78 -28.10 -50.95 19.41
C ASN A 78 -29.44 -51.73 19.38
N ALA A 79 -29.46 -52.93 18.81
CA ALA A 79 -30.63 -53.80 18.82
C ALA A 79 -30.96 -54.31 20.24
N ARG A 80 -29.96 -54.73 21.01
CA ARG A 80 -30.13 -55.14 22.41
C ARG A 80 -30.70 -54.04 23.29
N VAL A 81 -30.25 -52.81 23.11
CA VAL A 81 -30.78 -51.66 23.85
C VAL A 81 -32.23 -51.36 23.47
N LYS A 82 -32.60 -51.47 22.18
CA LYS A 82 -34.00 -51.34 21.74
C LYS A 82 -34.90 -52.45 22.30
N GLU A 83 -34.42 -53.69 22.36
CA GLU A 83 -35.16 -54.81 22.95
C GLU A 83 -35.37 -54.62 24.46
N GLN A 84 -34.34 -54.21 25.20
CA GLN A 84 -34.45 -53.99 26.65
C GLN A 84 -35.36 -52.80 27.00
N ASN A 85 -35.30 -51.71 26.23
CA ASN A 85 -36.21 -50.57 26.42
C ASN A 85 -37.68 -50.94 26.12
N ASN A 86 -37.93 -51.85 25.16
CA ASN A 86 -39.28 -52.39 24.90
C ASN A 86 -39.78 -53.35 25.99
N VAL A 87 -38.89 -54.11 26.63
CA VAL A 87 -39.25 -54.98 27.77
C VAL A 87 -39.62 -54.15 29.00
N GLN A 88 -38.98 -53.00 29.20
CA GLN A 88 -39.32 -52.08 30.30
C GLN A 88 -40.67 -51.37 30.09
N GLY A 89 -41.06 -51.09 28.84
CA GLY A 89 -42.39 -50.59 28.50
C GLY A 89 -43.52 -51.61 28.68
N LYS A 90 -43.25 -52.91 28.47
CA LYS A 90 -44.24 -53.99 28.63
C LYS A 90 -44.51 -54.41 30.08
N ASN A 91 -43.64 -54.08 31.03
CA ASN A 91 -43.81 -54.43 32.44
C ASN A 91 -44.73 -53.48 33.23
N ILE A 92 -45.25 -52.41 32.60
CA ILE A 92 -46.17 -51.45 33.27
C ILE A 92 -47.65 -51.87 33.12
N GLU A 93 -48.02 -52.75 32.20
CA GLU A 93 -49.44 -53.07 31.93
C GLU A 93 -50.02 -54.25 32.73
N ASN A 94 -49.25 -54.95 33.58
CA ASN A 94 -49.70 -56.21 34.21
C ASN A 94 -49.75 -56.24 35.74
N ASN A 95 -49.82 -55.09 36.42
CA ASN A 95 -50.12 -55.05 37.86
C ASN A 95 -50.93 -53.80 38.22
N HIS A 96 -52.26 -53.89 38.22
CA HIS A 96 -53.11 -53.36 39.29
C HIS A 96 -54.58 -53.74 39.06
N SER A 97 -55.03 -54.80 39.75
CA SER A 97 -56.43 -55.05 40.04
C SER A 97 -56.78 -54.54 41.44
N GLN A 98 -57.74 -53.61 41.46
CA GLN A 98 -58.68 -53.22 42.53
C GLN A 98 -58.19 -52.49 43.80
N GLY A 99 -58.92 -51.42 44.14
CA GLY A 99 -58.89 -50.81 45.47
C GLY A 99 -59.39 -49.36 45.52
N THR A 100 -60.65 -49.14 45.18
CA THR A 100 -61.43 -47.89 45.17
C THR A 100 -61.21 -46.95 46.37
N LEU A 101 -61.08 -45.64 46.11
CA LEU A 101 -61.67 -44.57 46.93
C LEU A 101 -62.05 -43.39 46.02
N GLN A 102 -63.35 -43.09 46.01
CA GLN A 102 -63.97 -41.97 45.29
C GLN A 102 -63.48 -40.64 45.86
N ASN A 103 -63.23 -39.65 44.99
CA ASN A 103 -63.78 -38.34 45.24
C ASN A 103 -64.16 -37.63 43.93
N ILE A 104 -65.32 -37.00 43.98
CA ILE A 104 -66.12 -36.49 42.86
C ILE A 104 -65.85 -34.99 42.69
N ASN A 105 -65.75 -34.55 41.43
CA ASN A 105 -66.10 -33.24 40.84
C ASN A 105 -65.07 -32.96 39.73
N GLY A 106 -65.40 -32.67 38.47
CA GLY A 106 -66.63 -32.17 37.90
C GLY A 106 -66.20 -31.25 36.75
N ASN A 107 -66.16 -31.83 35.54
CA ASN A 107 -66.42 -31.24 34.21
C ASN A 107 -66.14 -29.74 33.99
N THR A 108 -65.28 -29.40 33.01
CA THR A 108 -65.72 -28.84 31.69
C THR A 108 -64.55 -28.55 30.76
N ASN A 109 -64.77 -28.83 29.47
CA ASN A 109 -64.02 -28.35 28.31
C ASN A 109 -63.90 -26.82 28.30
N THR A 110 -62.81 -26.26 27.76
CA THR A 110 -62.83 -25.57 26.45
C THR A 110 -61.48 -24.97 26.03
N HIS A 111 -61.40 -24.92 24.71
CA HIS A 111 -60.51 -24.28 23.75
C HIS A 111 -59.90 -22.89 24.05
N THR A 112 -58.99 -22.54 23.13
CA THR A 112 -58.56 -21.21 22.64
C THR A 112 -57.36 -20.51 23.28
N GLN A 113 -56.25 -20.58 22.53
CA GLN A 113 -55.48 -19.47 21.95
C GLN A 113 -55.25 -18.17 22.73
N THR A 114 -54.00 -17.75 22.55
CA THR A 114 -53.50 -16.41 22.18
C THR A 114 -53.04 -15.43 23.26
N THR A 115 -51.88 -14.87 22.90
CA THR A 115 -51.31 -13.54 23.12
C THR A 115 -50.62 -13.25 24.46
N ASN A 116 -49.31 -13.02 24.33
CA ASN A 116 -48.61 -11.73 24.54
C ASN A 116 -49.30 -10.82 25.57
N ASP A 117 -48.62 -10.27 26.55
CA ASP A 117 -47.53 -9.33 26.31
C ASP A 117 -46.87 -8.94 27.63
N THR A 118 -45.61 -8.51 27.50
CA THR A 118 -44.85 -7.53 28.30
C THR A 118 -44.91 -7.55 29.85
N LEU A 119 -43.86 -7.23 30.60
CA LEU A 119 -43.14 -5.95 30.66
C LEU A 119 -42.06 -6.09 31.75
N SER A 120 -40.88 -5.53 31.45
CA SER A 120 -40.05 -4.69 32.33
C SER A 120 -39.66 -5.12 33.75
N ASN A 121 -38.36 -5.21 33.99
CA ASN A 121 -37.58 -4.18 34.72
C ASN A 121 -36.14 -4.69 34.86
N THR A 122 -35.14 -4.00 34.29
CA THR A 122 -34.31 -2.98 34.96
C THR A 122 -33.64 -3.52 36.22
N THR A 123 -32.30 -3.66 36.24
CA THR A 123 -31.37 -2.70 36.86
C THR A 123 -29.93 -3.16 36.65
N GLN A 124 -29.08 -2.17 36.40
CA GLN A 124 -27.62 -2.18 36.38
C GLN A 124 -27.00 -2.85 37.61
N THR A 125 -25.82 -3.47 37.47
CA THR A 125 -24.56 -2.90 38.03
C THR A 125 -23.35 -3.76 37.63
N GLU A 126 -22.28 -3.04 37.31
CA GLU A 126 -20.90 -3.48 37.16
C GLU A 126 -20.35 -4.05 38.47
N GLU A 127 -19.48 -5.06 38.41
CA GLU A 127 -18.07 -4.98 38.84
C GLU A 127 -17.44 -6.37 39.05
N ASN A 128 -16.33 -6.55 38.33
CA ASN A 128 -15.03 -7.08 38.76
C ASN A 128 -14.88 -8.27 39.74
N ILE A 129 -14.15 -9.27 39.21
CA ILE A 129 -12.90 -9.85 39.76
C ILE A 129 -12.94 -10.29 41.23
N HIS A 130 -12.95 -11.60 41.50
CA HIS A 130 -11.71 -12.35 41.81
C HIS A 130 -11.99 -13.86 41.91
N SER A 131 -10.98 -14.60 41.49
CA SER A 131 -10.75 -16.05 41.57
C SER A 131 -11.38 -16.79 42.74
N GLN A 132 -12.04 -17.91 42.42
CA GLN A 132 -12.03 -19.10 43.25
C GLN A 132 -11.70 -20.32 42.38
N GLU A 133 -10.62 -20.98 42.76
CA GLU A 133 -10.30 -22.37 42.40
C GLU A 133 -11.48 -23.25 42.80
N ASN A 134 -12.21 -23.79 41.82
CA ASN A 134 -13.11 -24.91 42.07
C ASN A 134 -12.42 -26.20 41.71
N HIS A 135 -11.77 -26.77 42.73
CA HIS A 135 -11.65 -28.22 42.88
C HIS A 135 -13.06 -28.79 42.96
N THR A 136 -13.61 -29.25 41.83
CA THR A 136 -14.79 -30.11 41.85
C THR A 136 -14.34 -31.56 41.72
N THR A 137 -14.20 -32.21 42.87
CA THR A 137 -14.31 -33.66 42.98
C THR A 137 -15.72 -34.05 42.54
N ASN A 138 -15.84 -34.66 41.35
CA ASN A 138 -17.09 -35.31 40.94
C ASN A 138 -17.30 -36.55 41.81
N ASN A 139 -18.08 -36.37 42.88
CA ASN A 139 -18.79 -37.45 43.53
C ASN A 139 -20.02 -37.78 42.66
N ASP A 140 -19.88 -38.74 41.76
CA ASP A 140 -21.03 -39.34 41.09
C ASP A 140 -21.77 -40.22 42.11
N VAL A 141 -22.85 -39.66 42.66
CA VAL A 141 -23.85 -40.41 43.42
C VAL A 141 -24.60 -41.31 42.44
N GLU A 142 -24.44 -42.63 42.61
CA GLU A 142 -25.20 -43.68 41.94
C GLU A 142 -26.71 -43.46 42.12
N ASN A 143 -27.36 -42.96 41.06
CA ASN A 143 -28.80 -43.15 40.88
C ASN A 143 -29.02 -44.40 40.03
N ASN A 144 -29.34 -45.50 40.72
CA ASN A 144 -29.78 -46.76 40.15
C ASN A 144 -31.16 -46.62 39.49
N HIS A 145 -31.19 -46.12 38.27
CA HIS A 145 -32.22 -46.43 37.28
C HIS A 145 -31.52 -46.74 35.96
N SER A 146 -31.20 -48.02 35.78
CA SER A 146 -30.51 -48.56 34.61
C SER A 146 -31.42 -48.54 33.38
N GLN A 147 -31.54 -47.39 32.71
CA GLN A 147 -31.73 -47.38 31.26
C GLN A 147 -30.34 -47.43 30.64
N MET A 148 -29.94 -48.59 30.10
CA MET A 148 -28.71 -48.71 29.34
C MET A 148 -28.81 -47.80 28.11
N LYS A 149 -28.08 -46.68 28.11
CA LYS A 149 -27.85 -45.87 26.91
C LYS A 149 -27.22 -46.77 25.85
N ALA A 150 -27.75 -46.73 24.63
CA ALA A 150 -27.15 -47.36 23.47
C ALA A 150 -25.66 -47.02 23.41
N TYR A 151 -24.79 -48.00 23.13
CA TYR A 151 -23.38 -47.78 22.87
C TYR A 151 -23.24 -47.01 21.55
N SER A 152 -23.54 -45.71 21.62
CA SER A 152 -23.30 -44.75 20.56
C SER A 152 -21.80 -44.77 20.26
N TYR A 153 -21.46 -44.70 18.99
CA TYR A 153 -20.11 -44.67 18.39
C TYR A 153 -19.16 -43.64 19.03
N HIS A 154 -19.68 -42.79 19.90
CA HIS A 154 -19.00 -41.82 20.77
C HIS A 154 -18.05 -42.38 21.84
N TYR A 155 -18.06 -43.69 22.09
CA TYR A 155 -17.17 -44.32 23.09
C TYR A 155 -15.85 -44.87 22.52
N SER A 156 -15.27 -44.20 21.51
CA SER A 156 -13.88 -44.45 21.15
C SER A 156 -12.93 -43.63 22.04
N PRO A 157 -11.82 -44.20 22.53
CA PRO A 157 -10.81 -43.42 23.24
C PRO A 157 -10.11 -42.46 22.27
N TYR A 158 -9.49 -41.41 22.81
CA TYR A 158 -8.64 -40.53 22.02
C TYR A 158 -7.41 -41.28 21.48
N LEU A 159 -7.30 -41.35 20.15
CA LEU A 159 -6.25 -42.06 19.44
C LEU A 159 -5.13 -41.10 19.03
N ARG A 160 -3.88 -41.53 19.24
CA ARG A 160 -2.70 -40.81 18.74
C ARG A 160 -2.67 -40.83 17.21
N VAL A 161 -2.30 -39.71 16.62
CA VAL A 161 -2.10 -39.57 15.18
C VAL A 161 -0.63 -39.69 14.86
N SER A 162 -0.28 -40.58 13.92
CA SER A 162 1.06 -40.68 13.37
C SER A 162 1.39 -39.43 12.55
N SER A 163 2.54 -38.82 12.82
CA SER A 163 3.07 -37.69 12.06
C SER A 163 4.36 -38.12 11.36
N PRO A 164 4.66 -37.60 10.14
CA PRO A 164 5.91 -37.96 9.45
C PRO A 164 7.18 -37.65 10.26
N ILE A 165 7.15 -36.57 11.04
CA ILE A 165 8.22 -36.16 11.96
C ILE A 165 7.56 -35.57 13.21
N ALA A 166 7.92 -36.07 14.39
CA ALA A 166 7.52 -35.53 15.68
C ALA A 166 8.73 -35.52 16.65
N SER A 167 9.05 -34.36 17.20
CA SER A 167 10.14 -34.14 18.15
C SER A 167 9.72 -33.08 19.18
N ILE A 168 10.56 -32.86 20.20
CA ILE A 168 10.35 -31.77 21.15
C ILE A 168 10.39 -30.43 20.42
N SER A 169 9.25 -29.72 20.40
CA SER A 169 9.07 -28.41 19.76
C SER A 169 9.39 -28.34 18.25
N SER A 170 9.35 -29.46 17.53
CA SER A 170 9.57 -29.50 16.07
C SER A 170 8.88 -30.70 15.42
N GLY A 171 8.32 -30.52 14.23
CA GLY A 171 7.69 -31.60 13.48
C GLY A 171 6.74 -31.10 12.40
N LEU A 172 6.06 -32.05 11.76
CA LEU A 172 4.92 -31.78 10.88
C LEU A 172 3.65 -32.12 11.64
N TYR A 173 2.75 -31.15 11.79
CA TYR A 173 1.51 -31.32 12.53
C TYR A 173 0.30 -31.11 11.61
N HIS A 174 -0.57 -32.10 11.54
CA HIS A 174 -1.89 -32.00 10.95
C HIS A 174 -2.85 -32.83 11.80
N THR A 175 -4.05 -32.30 12.02
CA THR A 175 -5.11 -33.01 12.74
C THR A 175 -6.16 -33.47 11.73
N PRO A 176 -6.40 -34.80 11.60
CA PRO A 176 -7.53 -35.32 10.85
C PRO A 176 -8.83 -34.70 11.37
N ARG A 177 -9.71 -34.30 10.47
CA ARG A 177 -10.96 -33.60 10.77
C ARG A 177 -12.12 -34.58 10.86
N VAL A 178 -13.21 -34.16 11.50
CA VAL A 178 -14.44 -34.97 11.55
C VAL A 178 -14.90 -35.32 10.14
N GLY A 179 -15.18 -36.60 9.89
CA GLY A 179 -15.51 -37.13 8.57
C GLY A 179 -14.32 -37.58 7.72
N ASP A 180 -13.08 -37.40 8.17
CA ASP A 180 -11.90 -37.95 7.49
C ASP A 180 -11.81 -39.46 7.68
N GLU A 181 -11.44 -40.16 6.60
CA GLU A 181 -11.15 -41.58 6.64
C GLU A 181 -9.69 -41.80 7.02
N VAL A 182 -9.48 -42.65 8.02
CA VAL A 182 -8.17 -42.93 8.62
C VAL A 182 -7.90 -44.42 8.70
N ILE A 183 -6.62 -44.77 8.62
CA ILE A 183 -6.12 -46.12 8.90
C ILE A 183 -5.79 -46.18 10.39
N VAL A 184 -6.41 -47.11 11.10
CA VAL A 184 -6.14 -47.43 12.51
C VAL A 184 -5.28 -48.69 12.57
N SER A 185 -4.14 -48.59 13.23
CA SER A 185 -3.18 -49.66 13.50
C SER A 185 -3.07 -49.90 15.01
N PHE A 186 -2.43 -50.99 15.42
CA PHE A 186 -2.39 -51.41 16.82
C PHE A 186 -0.94 -51.69 17.24
N PHE A 187 -0.50 -51.08 18.35
CA PHE A 187 0.82 -51.39 18.91
C PHE A 187 0.86 -52.83 19.44
N ASP A 188 1.94 -53.55 19.19
CA ASP A 188 2.16 -54.92 19.67
C ASP A 188 1.05 -55.93 19.28
N GLU A 189 0.30 -55.67 18.20
CA GLU A 189 -0.91 -56.43 17.82
C GLU A 189 -1.99 -56.45 18.93
N ASP A 190 -1.97 -55.46 19.82
CA ASP A 190 -2.87 -55.33 20.95
C ASP A 190 -4.09 -54.45 20.60
N ILE A 191 -5.29 -55.05 20.64
CA ILE A 191 -6.57 -54.38 20.35
C ILE A 191 -6.85 -53.18 21.27
N ASP A 192 -6.24 -53.13 22.46
CA ASP A 192 -6.41 -52.03 23.42
C ASP A 192 -5.41 -50.88 23.20
N LYS A 193 -4.50 -50.99 22.21
CA LYS A 193 -3.51 -49.96 21.87
C LYS A 193 -3.66 -49.42 20.43
N PRO A 194 -4.85 -48.97 20.02
CA PRO A 194 -5.05 -48.37 18.70
C PRO A 194 -4.33 -47.03 18.55
N TYR A 195 -3.89 -46.73 17.34
CA TYR A 195 -3.40 -45.42 16.90
C TYR A 195 -3.71 -45.22 15.41
N ILE A 196 -3.79 -43.97 14.98
CA ILE A 196 -4.01 -43.63 13.57
C ILE A 196 -2.66 -43.61 12.87
N SER A 197 -2.49 -44.42 11.83
CA SER A 197 -1.24 -44.54 11.08
C SER A 197 -1.19 -43.70 9.81
N ALA A 198 -2.34 -43.41 9.19
CA ALA A 198 -2.46 -42.52 8.02
C ALA A 198 -3.91 -42.04 7.80
N SER A 199 -4.10 -41.08 6.89
CA SER A 199 -5.40 -40.67 6.35
C SER A 199 -5.51 -41.05 4.87
N LEU A 200 -6.73 -41.20 4.37
CA LEU A 200 -6.99 -41.60 2.98
C LEU A 200 -7.91 -40.60 2.29
N TYR A 201 -7.60 -40.34 1.02
CA TYR A 201 -8.54 -39.71 0.10
C TYR A 201 -9.58 -40.73 -0.38
N ASN A 202 -10.81 -40.28 -0.57
CA ASN A 202 -11.93 -41.08 -1.05
C ASN A 202 -12.90 -40.22 -1.87
N GLN A 203 -14.07 -40.76 -2.22
CA GLN A 203 -15.05 -40.04 -3.04
C GLN A 203 -15.62 -38.79 -2.34
N SER A 204 -15.75 -38.82 -1.02
CA SER A 204 -16.22 -37.69 -0.20
C SER A 204 -15.09 -36.71 0.14
N ASN A 205 -13.84 -37.18 0.17
CA ASN A 205 -12.62 -36.42 0.44
C ASN A 205 -11.65 -36.60 -0.74
N PRO A 206 -11.87 -35.89 -1.87
CA PRO A 206 -11.07 -36.09 -3.07
C PRO A 206 -9.61 -35.65 -2.87
N ALA A 207 -8.69 -36.29 -3.61
CA ALA A 207 -7.27 -35.97 -3.57
C ALA A 207 -6.98 -34.52 -3.95
N LEU A 208 -5.93 -33.96 -3.33
CA LEU A 208 -5.36 -32.68 -3.70
C LEU A 208 -4.19 -32.90 -4.66
N PRO A 209 -4.11 -32.19 -5.80
CA PRO A 209 -5.16 -31.47 -6.56
C PRO A 209 -6.21 -32.42 -7.21
N PRO A 210 -7.40 -31.92 -7.61
CA PRO A 210 -8.52 -32.75 -8.07
C PRO A 210 -8.14 -33.65 -9.25
N LEU A 211 -8.32 -34.96 -9.09
CA LEU A 211 -8.11 -35.96 -10.14
C LEU A 211 -9.40 -36.15 -10.95
N PRO A 212 -9.36 -36.31 -12.30
CA PRO A 212 -8.21 -36.71 -13.10
C PRO A 212 -7.79 -35.61 -14.10
N LEU A 213 -6.53 -35.18 -14.08
CA LEU A 213 -6.03 -34.38 -15.20
C LEU A 213 -4.52 -34.50 -15.30
N ASN A 214 -4.04 -34.71 -16.52
CA ASN A 214 -2.62 -34.71 -16.91
C ASN A 214 -1.85 -33.45 -16.45
N ALA A 215 -2.57 -32.45 -15.93
CA ALA A 215 -2.09 -31.19 -15.38
C ALA A 215 -1.54 -31.25 -13.95
N HIS A 216 -1.58 -32.40 -13.24
CA HIS A 216 -1.01 -32.49 -11.88
C HIS A 216 -0.37 -33.83 -11.51
N GLN A 217 -0.02 -34.68 -12.49
CA GLN A 217 0.58 -36.00 -12.22
C GLN A 217 1.89 -35.93 -11.42
N THR A 218 2.61 -34.81 -11.51
CA THR A 218 3.91 -34.58 -10.86
C THR A 218 3.86 -33.46 -9.83
N SER A 219 2.71 -33.22 -9.19
CA SER A 219 2.53 -32.14 -8.22
C SER A 219 2.65 -32.61 -6.77
N LEU A 220 3.26 -31.78 -5.92
CA LEU A 220 3.21 -31.86 -4.45
C LEU A 220 2.43 -30.64 -3.95
N SER A 221 1.31 -30.85 -3.28
CA SER A 221 0.44 -29.79 -2.79
C SER A 221 0.07 -29.99 -1.33
N ALA A 222 0.08 -28.90 -0.57
CA ALA A 222 -0.49 -28.82 0.77
C ALA A 222 -1.40 -27.60 0.82
N ARG A 223 -2.66 -27.82 1.22
CA ARG A 223 -3.71 -26.81 1.21
C ARG A 223 -4.61 -26.94 2.43
N THR A 224 -4.98 -25.82 3.04
CA THR A 224 -5.99 -25.79 4.11
C THR A 224 -7.40 -25.90 3.54
N LEU A 225 -8.41 -26.13 4.38
CA LEU A 225 -9.79 -26.14 3.91
C LEU A 225 -10.16 -24.75 3.35
N ASN A 226 -10.87 -24.73 2.22
CA ASN A 226 -11.61 -23.56 1.77
C ASN A 226 -13.10 -23.86 2.00
N ASN A 227 -13.71 -23.34 3.06
CA ASN A 227 -15.14 -23.46 3.21
C ASN A 227 -15.82 -22.29 2.50
N THR A 228 -16.56 -22.58 1.43
CA THR A 228 -17.37 -21.60 0.69
C THR A 228 -18.79 -21.49 1.23
N LYS A 229 -19.17 -22.29 2.24
CA LYS A 229 -20.45 -22.16 2.89
C LYS A 229 -20.41 -20.95 3.82
N GLU A 230 -20.92 -19.81 3.34
CA GLU A 230 -21.49 -18.79 4.22
C GLU A 230 -22.72 -19.40 4.90
N THR A 231 -22.52 -20.21 5.93
CA THR A 231 -23.62 -20.62 6.80
C THR A 231 -23.90 -19.47 7.75
N GLU A 232 -25.05 -18.82 7.57
CA GLU A 232 -25.72 -17.99 8.59
C GLU A 232 -26.15 -18.82 9.83
N ASP A 233 -25.73 -20.08 9.94
CA ASP A 233 -25.97 -20.93 11.10
C ASP A 233 -24.91 -20.66 12.18
N THR A 234 -25.31 -19.85 13.15
CA THR A 234 -24.59 -19.51 14.40
C THR A 234 -24.17 -20.70 15.29
N ASN A 235 -24.49 -21.94 14.88
CA ASN A 235 -24.18 -23.18 15.60
C ASN A 235 -23.13 -24.07 14.89
N SER A 236 -22.57 -23.65 13.74
CA SER A 236 -21.52 -24.42 13.06
C SER A 236 -20.13 -24.03 13.57
N SER A 237 -19.43 -24.98 14.22
CA SER A 237 -18.07 -24.85 14.76
C SER A 237 -16.97 -24.76 13.69
N ILE A 238 -17.31 -24.35 12.47
CA ILE A 238 -16.40 -24.27 11.33
C ILE A 238 -15.87 -22.83 11.21
N VAL A 239 -14.65 -22.61 11.69
CA VAL A 239 -14.05 -21.27 11.90
C VAL A 239 -13.22 -20.77 10.69
N GLU A 240 -13.09 -21.58 9.63
CA GLU A 240 -12.16 -21.30 8.52
C GLU A 240 -12.89 -20.85 7.25
N SER A 241 -12.61 -19.61 6.81
CA SER A 241 -12.99 -19.08 5.48
C SER A 241 -11.74 -18.66 4.71
N GLY A 242 -11.68 -19.03 3.42
CA GLY A 242 -10.50 -18.85 2.58
C GLY A 242 -9.44 -19.94 2.75
N LEU A 243 -8.33 -19.87 2.00
CA LEU A 243 -7.33 -20.94 1.96
C LEU A 243 -5.88 -20.44 1.94
N ASN A 244 -5.00 -21.21 2.58
CA ASN A 244 -3.56 -21.13 2.42
C ASN A 244 -3.09 -22.35 1.61
N GLU A 245 -2.23 -22.13 0.62
CA GLU A 245 -1.78 -23.17 -0.28
C GLU A 245 -0.30 -23.01 -0.64
N ILE A 246 0.40 -24.13 -0.67
CA ILE A 246 1.69 -24.28 -1.34
C ILE A 246 1.60 -25.47 -2.30
N THR A 247 1.90 -25.21 -3.58
CA THR A 247 1.87 -26.23 -4.62
C THR A 247 3.12 -26.15 -5.48
N LEU A 248 3.82 -27.27 -5.61
CA LEU A 248 4.99 -27.45 -6.47
C LEU A 248 4.59 -28.38 -7.62
N SER A 249 4.51 -27.83 -8.83
CA SER A 249 4.20 -28.57 -10.05
C SER A 249 5.45 -28.73 -10.91
N ASN A 250 5.74 -29.96 -11.35
CA ASN A 250 6.88 -30.28 -12.21
C ASN A 250 6.42 -30.82 -13.56
N ILE A 251 5.49 -30.13 -14.21
CA ILE A 251 5.05 -30.46 -15.56
C ILE A 251 5.95 -29.74 -16.54
N LYS A 252 6.50 -30.50 -17.49
CA LYS A 252 7.46 -29.99 -18.46
C LYS A 252 6.94 -28.72 -19.16
N GLU A 253 7.74 -27.66 -19.16
CA GLU A 253 7.43 -26.32 -19.72
C GLU A 253 6.25 -25.60 -19.04
N LYS A 254 5.79 -26.10 -17.88
CA LYS A 254 4.68 -25.57 -17.08
C LYS A 254 4.98 -25.73 -15.58
N GLU A 255 6.26 -25.78 -15.23
CA GLU A 255 6.70 -25.87 -13.84
C GLU A 255 6.25 -24.63 -13.09
N GLN A 256 5.71 -24.83 -11.89
CA GLN A 256 5.16 -23.74 -11.10
C GLN A 256 5.34 -24.01 -9.62
N ILE A 257 5.73 -22.97 -8.89
CA ILE A 257 5.56 -22.88 -7.45
C ILE A 257 4.44 -21.87 -7.21
N TYR A 258 3.33 -22.33 -6.64
CA TYR A 258 2.21 -21.49 -6.23
C TYR A 258 2.22 -21.34 -4.71
N LEU A 259 2.10 -20.10 -4.25
CA LEU A 259 1.99 -19.77 -2.84
C LEU A 259 0.82 -18.80 -2.66
N GLN A 260 -0.13 -19.15 -1.81
CA GLN A 260 -1.24 -18.31 -1.42
C GLN A 260 -1.28 -18.17 0.10
N ALA A 261 -1.29 -16.92 0.57
CA ALA A 261 -1.66 -16.58 1.93
C ALA A 261 -3.04 -15.92 1.91
N GLN A 262 -3.98 -16.42 2.70
CA GLN A 262 -5.36 -15.90 2.72
C GLN A 262 -5.46 -14.47 3.28
N ARG A 263 -4.54 -14.10 4.17
CA ARG A 263 -4.58 -12.81 4.87
C ARG A 263 -3.21 -12.15 4.92
N ASP A 264 -2.33 -12.64 5.79
CA ASP A 264 -1.02 -12.04 6.01
C ASP A 264 0.08 -12.98 5.51
N TYR A 265 1.06 -12.42 4.80
CA TYR A 265 2.32 -13.09 4.46
C TYR A 265 3.48 -12.31 5.08
N GLU A 266 4.19 -12.93 6.01
CA GLU A 266 5.36 -12.35 6.67
C GLU A 266 6.63 -13.12 6.29
N GLU A 267 7.63 -12.40 5.79
CA GLU A 267 8.93 -12.96 5.41
C GLU A 267 10.05 -12.34 6.26
N LEU A 268 10.66 -13.13 7.16
CA LEU A 268 11.76 -12.67 8.02
C LEU A 268 13.10 -13.33 7.62
N ILE A 269 13.96 -12.56 6.97
CA ILE A 269 15.29 -13.02 6.57
C ILE A 269 16.31 -12.42 7.54
N LYS A 270 16.92 -13.29 8.37
CA LYS A 270 17.91 -12.86 9.39
C LYS A 270 19.28 -12.49 8.82
N HIS A 271 19.51 -12.78 7.53
CA HIS A 271 20.79 -12.50 6.88
C HIS A 271 20.57 -11.96 5.46
N ASN A 272 20.73 -12.79 4.42
CA ASN A 272 20.68 -12.35 3.03
C ASN A 272 19.48 -12.93 2.30
N PHE A 273 18.80 -12.10 1.52
CA PHE A 273 17.81 -12.52 0.53
C PHE A 273 18.41 -12.32 -0.87
N THR A 274 18.30 -13.32 -1.74
CA THR A 274 18.77 -13.24 -3.12
C THR A 274 17.69 -13.79 -4.04
N GLN A 275 17.30 -12.99 -5.03
CA GLN A 275 16.31 -13.35 -6.03
C GLN A 275 16.89 -13.09 -7.42
N LYS A 276 16.82 -14.10 -8.29
CA LYS A 276 17.19 -13.99 -9.70
C LYS A 276 16.00 -14.42 -10.54
N ILE A 277 15.44 -13.49 -11.31
CA ILE A 277 14.37 -13.75 -12.27
C ILE A 277 15.00 -13.64 -13.66
N GLN A 278 14.95 -14.73 -14.44
CA GLN A 278 15.60 -14.78 -15.75
C GLN A 278 14.74 -14.21 -16.88
N ASN A 279 13.46 -14.02 -16.62
CA ASN A 279 12.51 -13.42 -17.55
C ASN A 279 11.84 -12.21 -16.86
N ASN A 280 10.52 -12.20 -16.76
CA ASN A 280 9.77 -11.04 -16.26
C ASN A 280 9.43 -11.18 -14.77
N LYS A 281 9.43 -10.04 -14.06
CA LYS A 281 8.87 -9.88 -12.71
C LYS A 281 7.75 -8.86 -12.78
N ASP A 282 6.54 -9.29 -12.45
CA ASP A 282 5.38 -8.42 -12.26
C ASP A 282 5.09 -8.28 -10.76
N SER A 283 4.68 -7.08 -10.33
CA SER A 283 4.41 -6.78 -8.93
C SER A 283 3.36 -5.68 -8.82
N ILE A 284 2.22 -6.02 -8.24
CA ILE A 284 1.10 -5.11 -8.05
C ILE A 284 0.81 -5.01 -6.55
N VAL A 285 0.77 -3.79 -6.03
CA VAL A 285 0.38 -3.48 -4.65
C VAL A 285 -0.80 -2.53 -4.73
N GLU A 286 -1.99 -3.04 -4.42
CA GLU A 286 -3.24 -2.25 -4.42
C GLU A 286 -3.27 -1.21 -3.29
N GLY A 287 -2.54 -1.48 -2.21
CA GLY A 287 -2.40 -0.59 -1.05
C GLY A 287 -1.13 0.25 -1.11
N ALA A 288 -0.53 0.47 0.07
CA ALA A 288 0.71 1.22 0.19
C ALA A 288 1.94 0.31 0.11
N TYR A 289 2.97 0.75 -0.61
CA TYR A 289 4.30 0.14 -0.63
C TYR A 289 5.30 1.04 0.10
N ASN A 290 5.96 0.51 1.13
CA ASN A 290 6.98 1.21 1.90
C ASN A 290 8.31 0.46 1.81
N GLU A 291 9.35 1.14 1.36
CA GLU A 291 10.71 0.61 1.31
C GLU A 291 11.65 1.48 2.15
N ARG A 292 12.45 0.86 3.03
CA ARG A 292 13.46 1.56 3.84
C ARG A 292 14.80 0.86 3.71
N ILE A 293 15.71 1.47 2.95
CA ILE A 293 17.10 1.07 2.88
C ILE A 293 17.92 1.92 3.85
N LYS A 294 18.57 1.31 4.84
CA LYS A 294 19.33 2.03 5.87
C LYS A 294 20.70 2.55 5.40
N LYS A 295 21.22 2.02 4.29
CA LYS A 295 22.55 2.34 3.78
C LYS A 295 22.47 2.80 2.33
N ILE A 296 22.60 1.88 1.38
CA ILE A 296 22.77 2.18 -0.05
C ILE A 296 21.72 1.42 -0.86
N HIS A 297 21.02 2.13 -1.74
CA HIS A 297 20.15 1.56 -2.77
C HIS A 297 20.77 1.87 -4.14
N THR A 298 21.15 0.84 -4.88
CA THR A 298 21.66 0.97 -6.25
C THR A 298 20.65 0.37 -7.20
N GLN A 299 20.25 1.14 -8.21
CA GLN A 299 19.33 0.69 -9.24
C GLN A 299 19.94 0.97 -10.61
N THR A 300 20.15 -0.10 -11.39
CA THR A 300 20.63 -0.01 -12.77
C THR A 300 19.52 -0.49 -13.69
N ILE A 301 19.22 0.31 -14.72
CA ILE A 301 18.25 -0.02 -15.76
C ILE A 301 18.93 0.19 -17.10
N ASP A 302 19.15 -0.89 -17.85
CA ASP A 302 19.97 -0.84 -19.07
C ASP A 302 19.26 -0.19 -20.27
N LEU A 303 17.92 -0.19 -20.27
CA LEU A 303 17.13 0.32 -21.39
C LEU A 303 16.27 1.53 -21.01
N ALA A 304 15.20 1.33 -20.23
CA ALA A 304 14.23 2.39 -19.96
C ALA A 304 13.58 2.26 -18.58
N LYS A 305 13.43 3.39 -17.89
CA LYS A 305 12.65 3.56 -16.65
C LYS A 305 11.55 4.58 -16.89
N ILE A 306 10.30 4.16 -16.74
CA ILE A 306 9.12 5.03 -16.81
C ILE A 306 8.56 5.17 -15.40
N VAL A 307 8.32 6.41 -14.96
CA VAL A 307 7.75 6.71 -13.64
C VAL A 307 6.56 7.65 -13.83
N SER A 308 5.37 7.20 -13.44
CA SER A 308 4.14 7.97 -13.49
C SER A 308 3.59 8.16 -12.07
N ILE A 309 3.37 9.40 -11.66
CA ILE A 309 2.86 9.75 -10.34
C ILE A 309 1.58 10.56 -10.51
N GLY A 310 0.47 10.07 -9.95
CA GLY A 310 -0.83 10.75 -10.02
C GLY A 310 -1.03 11.85 -8.96
N GLY A 311 -0.16 11.91 -7.95
CA GLY A 311 -0.19 12.88 -6.86
C GLY A 311 1.14 13.61 -6.69
N GLU A 312 1.61 13.75 -5.44
CA GLU A 312 2.88 14.43 -5.13
C GLU A 312 4.11 13.54 -5.37
N TYR A 313 5.19 14.13 -5.89
CA TYR A 313 6.52 13.52 -5.96
C TYR A 313 7.55 14.39 -5.22
N ASN A 314 7.94 13.97 -4.02
CA ASN A 314 8.89 14.70 -3.18
C ASN A 314 10.29 14.07 -3.22
N THR A 315 11.33 14.88 -3.39
CA THR A 315 12.73 14.44 -3.36
C THR A 315 13.54 15.35 -2.44
N ASN A 316 14.00 14.81 -1.30
CA ASN A 316 14.87 15.51 -0.36
C ASN A 316 16.28 14.90 -0.40
N VAL A 317 17.28 15.73 -0.67
CA VAL A 317 18.69 15.32 -0.80
C VAL A 317 19.55 16.24 0.05
N ALA A 318 20.24 15.67 1.04
CA ALA A 318 20.98 16.44 2.04
C ALA A 318 22.38 16.89 1.56
N LEU A 319 22.98 16.18 0.60
CA LEU A 319 24.35 16.41 0.15
C LEU A 319 24.38 16.92 -1.30
N SER A 320 24.28 16.01 -2.28
CA SER A 320 24.33 16.35 -3.70
C SER A 320 23.32 15.56 -4.52
N LYS A 321 22.78 16.20 -5.56
CA LYS A 321 21.92 15.61 -6.58
C LYS A 321 22.45 16.00 -7.95
N ASP A 322 23.04 15.03 -8.64
CA ASP A 322 23.51 15.21 -10.02
C ASP A 322 22.48 14.67 -11.01
N THR A 323 22.34 15.33 -12.15
CA THR A 323 21.45 14.90 -13.24
C THR A 323 22.18 15.12 -14.57
N ILE A 324 22.52 14.02 -15.24
CA ILE A 324 23.23 14.03 -16.52
C ILE A 324 22.29 13.48 -17.57
N VAL A 325 22.09 14.23 -18.65
CA VAL A 325 21.16 13.87 -19.73
C VAL A 325 21.89 13.98 -21.06
N GLY A 326 21.94 12.88 -21.81
CA GLY A 326 22.74 12.80 -23.05
C GLY A 326 22.05 13.35 -24.31
N LEU A 327 20.71 13.47 -24.31
CA LEU A 327 19.94 13.90 -25.48
C LEU A 327 19.05 15.11 -25.20
N SER A 328 18.01 14.95 -24.38
CA SER A 328 17.02 16.01 -24.13
C SER A 328 16.47 15.98 -22.71
N HIS A 329 16.36 17.17 -22.11
CA HIS A 329 15.73 17.40 -20.82
C HIS A 329 14.65 18.47 -20.98
N THR A 330 13.38 18.09 -20.82
CA THR A 330 12.23 18.99 -20.93
C THR A 330 11.52 19.10 -19.59
N LEU A 331 11.23 20.32 -19.16
CA LEU A 331 10.49 20.61 -17.94
C LEU A 331 9.21 21.40 -18.29
N ASN A 332 8.05 20.76 -18.16
CA ASN A 332 6.74 21.39 -18.33
C ASN A 332 6.12 21.64 -16.96
N VAL A 333 5.76 22.89 -16.65
CA VAL A 333 5.20 23.28 -15.35
C VAL A 333 3.88 23.99 -15.55
N GLY A 334 2.79 23.41 -15.03
CA GLY A 334 1.44 23.93 -15.24
C GLY A 334 1.02 25.09 -14.32
N ALA A 335 1.71 25.27 -13.18
CA ALA A 335 1.33 26.27 -12.18
C ALA A 335 2.47 27.21 -11.79
N SER A 336 3.54 26.72 -11.13
CA SER A 336 4.64 27.58 -10.68
C SER A 336 5.97 26.82 -10.59
N ASN A 337 7.06 27.51 -10.92
CA ASN A 337 8.42 27.02 -10.75
C ASN A 337 9.22 28.04 -9.92
N LYS A 338 9.80 27.62 -8.80
CA LYS A 338 10.56 28.50 -7.89
C LYS A 338 11.95 27.93 -7.64
N LEU A 339 12.97 28.65 -8.10
CA LEU A 339 14.37 28.33 -7.84
C LEU A 339 14.94 29.27 -6.77
N ARG A 340 15.62 28.71 -5.76
CA ARG A 340 16.36 29.47 -4.74
C ARG A 340 17.77 28.90 -4.64
N VAL A 341 18.75 29.75 -4.87
CA VAL A 341 20.18 29.39 -4.79
C VAL A 341 20.82 30.31 -3.77
N ALA A 342 21.48 29.73 -2.76
CA ALA A 342 22.03 30.50 -1.63
C ALA A 342 23.44 31.06 -1.90
N LYS A 343 24.17 30.41 -2.82
CA LYS A 343 25.50 30.82 -3.27
C LYS A 343 25.44 31.07 -4.77
N ASP A 344 26.09 30.23 -5.55
CA ASP A 344 26.36 30.50 -6.96
C ASP A 344 25.45 29.68 -7.88
N SER A 345 25.07 30.30 -9.00
CA SER A 345 24.37 29.67 -10.12
C SER A 345 25.07 30.05 -11.41
N SER A 346 25.37 29.07 -12.26
CA SER A 346 26.02 29.27 -13.55
C SER A 346 25.31 28.50 -14.63
N GLU A 347 25.25 29.06 -15.83
CA GLU A 347 24.64 28.44 -17.00
C GLU A 347 25.56 28.67 -18.20
N TYR A 348 25.80 27.60 -18.95
CA TYR A 348 26.50 27.65 -20.24
C TYR A 348 25.57 27.10 -21.31
N VAL A 349 25.31 27.90 -22.34
CA VAL A 349 24.48 27.52 -23.48
C VAL A 349 25.39 27.58 -24.71
N GLY A 350 25.54 26.44 -25.40
CA GLY A 350 26.44 26.36 -26.55
C GLY A 350 25.92 27.05 -27.80
N GLU A 351 24.60 27.12 -27.95
CA GLU A 351 23.90 27.75 -29.08
C GLU A 351 22.96 28.84 -28.52
N ASP A 352 21.68 28.84 -28.90
CA ASP A 352 20.72 29.88 -28.54
C ASP A 352 20.03 29.66 -27.19
N LYS A 353 19.77 30.77 -26.49
CA LYS A 353 18.85 30.86 -25.35
C LYS A 353 17.71 31.81 -25.67
N SER A 354 16.49 31.30 -25.77
CA SER A 354 15.27 32.10 -25.92
C SER A 354 14.57 32.29 -24.57
N VAL A 355 14.12 33.52 -24.29
CA VAL A 355 13.36 33.87 -23.10
C VAL A 355 12.18 34.73 -23.52
N GLU A 356 10.97 34.22 -23.32
CA GLU A 356 9.72 34.93 -23.61
C GLU A 356 8.92 35.06 -22.32
N ILE A 357 8.50 36.29 -22.00
CA ILE A 357 7.77 36.63 -20.77
C ILE A 357 6.53 37.42 -21.18
N GLN A 358 5.35 36.89 -20.86
CA GLN A 358 4.06 37.51 -21.22
C GLN A 358 3.66 38.67 -20.30
N ALA A 359 4.22 38.69 -19.08
CA ALA A 359 3.96 39.72 -18.09
C ALA A 359 5.28 40.45 -17.77
N ASN A 360 5.74 40.39 -16.53
CA ASN A 360 6.86 41.20 -16.07
C ASN A 360 8.14 40.38 -15.89
N LEU A 361 9.28 40.96 -16.30
CA LEU A 361 10.62 40.52 -15.92
C LEU A 361 11.21 41.55 -14.96
N ASN A 362 11.39 41.18 -13.69
CA ASN A 362 12.00 42.05 -12.68
C ASN A 362 13.40 41.55 -12.33
N THR A 363 14.41 42.40 -12.56
CA THR A 363 15.81 42.09 -12.27
C THR A 363 16.36 43.08 -11.25
N SER A 364 16.97 42.61 -10.17
CA SER A 364 17.64 43.45 -9.17
C SER A 364 19.03 42.90 -8.88
N ILE A 365 20.04 43.70 -9.18
CA ILE A 365 21.45 43.35 -8.99
C ILE A 365 22.03 44.30 -7.93
N LYS A 366 22.70 43.75 -6.91
CA LYS A 366 23.21 44.54 -5.77
C LYS A 366 24.64 45.06 -5.98
N GLN A 367 25.38 44.39 -6.85
CA GLN A 367 26.74 44.75 -7.22
C GLN A 367 26.75 45.07 -8.71
N ASP A 368 27.56 44.37 -9.50
CA ASP A 368 27.81 44.73 -10.88
C ASP A 368 26.97 43.89 -11.85
N GLU A 369 26.50 44.53 -12.93
CA GLU A 369 25.99 43.87 -14.13
C GLU A 369 26.99 44.10 -15.27
N ASN A 370 27.39 43.03 -15.96
CA ASN A 370 28.22 43.13 -17.15
C ASN A 370 27.55 42.38 -18.31
N ARG A 371 27.35 43.09 -19.43
CA ARG A 371 26.70 42.55 -20.63
C ARG A 371 27.53 42.86 -21.86
N ASN A 372 28.21 41.83 -22.37
CA ASN A 372 28.98 41.91 -23.62
C ASN A 372 28.14 41.32 -24.76
N VAL A 373 27.97 42.10 -25.83
CA VAL A 373 27.25 41.66 -27.03
C VAL A 373 28.23 41.74 -28.19
N GLY A 374 28.61 40.58 -28.76
CA GLY A 374 29.52 40.53 -29.90
C GLY A 374 28.87 40.91 -31.23
N GLY A 375 27.55 40.73 -31.32
CA GLY A 375 26.73 41.17 -32.45
C GLY A 375 25.89 42.41 -32.12
N ASN A 376 24.65 42.43 -32.58
CA ASN A 376 23.76 43.58 -32.42
C ASN A 376 22.99 43.53 -31.09
N LYS A 377 22.87 44.68 -30.41
CA LYS A 377 21.85 44.90 -29.36
C LYS A 377 20.73 45.75 -29.96
N ARG A 378 19.49 45.23 -29.93
CA ARG A 378 18.28 45.99 -30.27
C ARG A 378 17.37 46.03 -29.05
N GLU A 379 16.90 47.22 -28.71
CA GLU A 379 16.00 47.46 -27.58
C GLU A 379 14.88 48.36 -28.10
N VAL A 380 13.64 47.91 -27.93
CA VAL A 380 12.44 48.65 -28.34
C VAL A 380 11.50 48.67 -27.16
N VAL A 381 11.09 49.86 -26.78
CA VAL A 381 10.22 50.10 -25.64
C VAL A 381 9.10 51.00 -26.12
N GLU A 382 7.85 50.56 -25.91
CA GLU A 382 6.66 51.33 -26.28
C GLU A 382 6.31 52.39 -25.22
N GLY A 383 6.72 52.15 -23.98
CA GLY A 383 6.66 53.11 -22.88
C GLY A 383 7.98 53.85 -22.69
N ASP A 384 8.25 54.24 -21.45
CA ASP A 384 9.41 55.05 -21.10
C ASP A 384 10.68 54.22 -20.85
N VAL A 385 11.82 54.85 -21.12
CA VAL A 385 13.15 54.34 -20.73
C VAL A 385 13.81 55.39 -19.84
N GLU A 386 14.14 54.99 -18.62
CA GLU A 386 14.84 55.82 -17.64
C GLU A 386 16.23 55.24 -17.37
N LEU A 387 17.25 56.10 -17.41
CA LEU A 387 18.65 55.72 -17.20
C LEU A 387 19.31 56.70 -16.23
N ASP A 388 19.35 56.31 -14.96
CA ASP A 388 19.95 57.10 -13.90
C ASP A 388 21.36 56.60 -13.53
N SER A 389 22.32 57.53 -13.48
CA SER A 389 23.66 57.26 -12.97
C SER A 389 24.09 58.38 -12.02
N ILE A 390 24.47 58.00 -10.80
CA ILE A 390 24.96 58.94 -9.78
C ILE A 390 26.33 59.52 -10.18
N LYS A 391 27.11 58.77 -10.97
CA LYS A 391 28.46 59.17 -11.38
C LYS A 391 28.46 59.64 -12.83
N GLY A 392 28.56 58.71 -13.77
CA GLY A 392 28.71 59.03 -15.18
C GLY A 392 27.95 58.07 -16.07
N LEU A 393 27.53 58.59 -17.21
CA LEU A 393 26.91 57.84 -18.31
C LEU A 393 27.74 58.14 -19.57
N ASN A 394 28.18 57.10 -20.27
CA ASN A 394 29.08 57.25 -21.42
C ASN A 394 28.49 56.54 -22.63
N TYR A 395 28.26 57.27 -23.71
CA TYR A 395 27.96 56.72 -25.03
C TYR A 395 29.12 57.02 -25.98
N ARG A 396 29.64 55.98 -26.64
CA ARG A 396 30.73 56.08 -27.60
C ARG A 396 30.36 55.28 -28.84
N SER A 397 30.51 55.90 -30.00
CA SER A 397 30.30 55.28 -31.30
C SER A 397 31.40 55.74 -32.25
N GLN A 398 31.84 54.85 -33.14
CA GLN A 398 32.85 55.19 -34.16
C GLN A 398 32.22 55.80 -35.42
N GLU A 399 30.93 55.56 -35.66
CA GLU A 399 30.23 56.08 -36.83
C GLU A 399 29.37 57.28 -36.47
N HIS A 400 28.28 57.05 -35.75
CA HIS A 400 27.33 58.10 -35.38
C HIS A 400 26.60 57.76 -34.09
N ILE A 401 26.07 58.82 -33.46
CA ILE A 401 25.04 58.77 -32.42
C ILE A 401 23.90 59.63 -32.95
N ASN A 402 22.69 59.09 -33.03
CA ASN A 402 21.50 59.82 -33.44
C ASN A 402 20.56 59.97 -32.23
N LEU A 403 20.19 61.20 -31.90
CA LEU A 403 19.23 61.53 -30.86
C LEU A 403 18.11 62.34 -31.50
N GLN A 404 16.88 61.83 -31.42
CA GLN A 404 15.72 62.43 -32.06
C GLN A 404 14.49 62.32 -31.15
N ALA A 405 13.72 63.41 -31.05
CA ALA A 405 12.42 63.43 -30.41
C ALA A 405 11.44 64.24 -31.27
N ILE A 406 10.15 63.89 -31.21
CA ILE A 406 9.10 64.61 -31.96
C ILE A 406 8.77 65.95 -31.30
N ASN A 407 8.75 66.00 -29.97
CA ASN A 407 8.34 67.19 -29.23
C ASN A 407 9.54 68.06 -28.87
N TYR A 408 10.38 67.60 -27.93
CA TYR A 408 11.58 68.31 -27.53
C TYR A 408 12.67 67.34 -27.09
N ILE A 409 13.91 67.79 -27.19
CA ILE A 409 15.06 67.23 -26.50
C ILE A 409 15.51 68.30 -25.50
N ASP A 410 15.52 67.95 -24.22
CA ASP A 410 16.00 68.84 -23.16
C ASP A 410 17.39 68.38 -22.69
N VAL A 411 18.32 69.32 -22.57
CA VAL A 411 19.69 69.06 -22.13
C VAL A 411 20.07 70.13 -21.12
N PHE A 412 20.26 69.70 -19.88
CA PHE A 412 20.64 70.57 -18.79
C PHE A 412 21.95 70.11 -18.15
N ALA A 413 22.87 71.04 -17.95
CA ALA A 413 24.07 70.84 -17.16
C ALA A 413 24.27 72.05 -16.24
N LYS A 414 24.45 71.79 -14.93
CA LYS A 414 24.61 72.85 -13.93
C LYS A 414 25.91 73.63 -14.06
N GLU A 415 27.00 72.93 -14.40
CA GLU A 415 28.34 73.52 -14.42
C GLU A 415 28.78 73.91 -15.83
N SER A 416 28.70 72.98 -16.78
CA SER A 416 29.16 73.22 -18.14
C SER A 416 28.47 72.31 -19.14
N PHE A 417 28.12 72.87 -20.30
CA PHE A 417 27.80 72.13 -21.52
C PHE A 417 28.84 72.47 -22.58
N SER A 418 29.43 71.45 -23.20
CA SER A 418 30.49 71.62 -24.21
C SER A 418 30.26 70.74 -25.43
N THR A 419 30.39 71.32 -26.61
CA THR A 419 30.42 70.60 -27.90
C THR A 419 31.72 70.93 -28.62
N GLN A 420 32.29 69.93 -29.30
CA GLN A 420 33.54 70.09 -30.06
C GLN A 420 33.47 69.23 -31.33
N THR A 421 33.97 69.79 -32.43
CA THR A 421 34.05 69.12 -33.74
C THR A 421 35.28 69.65 -34.49
N ASP A 422 35.97 68.75 -35.20
CA ASP A 422 37.18 69.11 -35.94
C ASP A 422 36.88 69.72 -37.31
N LYS A 423 35.68 69.51 -37.85
CA LYS A 423 35.32 69.92 -39.22
C LYS A 423 34.22 70.96 -39.24
N GLN A 424 33.04 70.60 -38.77
CA GLN A 424 31.85 71.44 -38.91
C GLN A 424 30.92 71.25 -37.73
N HIS A 425 30.48 72.38 -37.17
CA HIS A 425 29.36 72.48 -36.22
C HIS A 425 28.23 73.22 -36.92
N THR A 426 27.03 72.64 -36.95
CA THR A 426 25.85 73.24 -37.60
C THR A 426 24.68 73.21 -36.65
N GLU A 427 24.02 74.34 -36.51
CA GLU A 427 22.75 74.47 -35.80
C GLU A 427 21.75 75.15 -36.74
N THR A 428 20.62 74.48 -36.97
CA THR A 428 19.56 74.97 -37.85
C THR A 428 18.25 74.95 -37.08
N ALA A 429 17.57 76.09 -37.02
CA ALA A 429 16.28 76.24 -36.38
C ALA A 429 15.52 77.41 -37.02
N ASP A 430 14.19 77.39 -36.91
CA ASP A 430 13.34 78.52 -37.32
C ASP A 430 13.65 79.78 -36.48
N SER A 431 13.97 79.57 -35.20
CA SER A 431 14.44 80.62 -34.31
C SER A 431 15.48 80.06 -33.33
N LYS A 432 16.48 80.88 -33.00
CA LYS A 432 17.47 80.59 -31.96
C LYS A 432 17.53 81.76 -30.99
N TYR A 433 17.37 81.45 -29.71
CA TYR A 433 17.51 82.42 -28.62
C TYR A 433 18.76 82.08 -27.81
N SER A 434 19.50 83.10 -27.38
CA SER A 434 20.69 82.93 -26.55
C SER A 434 20.76 84.07 -25.56
N GLU A 435 20.59 83.75 -24.29
CA GLU A 435 20.71 84.69 -23.18
C GLU A 435 22.01 84.41 -22.42
N ILE A 436 22.89 85.40 -22.39
CA ILE A 436 24.21 85.27 -21.79
C ILE A 436 24.35 86.34 -20.72
N GLN A 437 24.45 85.93 -19.46
CA GLN A 437 24.44 86.84 -18.31
C GLN A 437 25.74 87.65 -18.15
N THR A 438 26.87 87.10 -18.60
CA THR A 438 28.18 87.72 -18.43
C THR A 438 28.82 88.05 -19.77
N ASN A 439 29.50 87.08 -20.39
CA ASN A 439 30.28 87.30 -21.60
C ASN A 439 29.81 86.38 -22.73
N TYR A 440 29.45 86.97 -23.87
CA TYR A 440 29.31 86.26 -25.13
C TYR A 440 30.55 86.51 -25.99
N SER A 441 31.35 85.48 -26.23
CA SER A 441 32.60 85.56 -27.00
C SER A 441 32.52 84.70 -28.24
N VAL A 442 32.84 85.28 -29.40
CA VAL A 442 32.99 84.57 -30.67
C VAL A 442 34.40 84.82 -31.19
N ASN A 443 35.21 83.76 -31.25
CA ASN A 443 36.57 83.81 -31.76
C ASN A 443 36.64 82.99 -33.04
N ALA A 444 37.01 83.62 -34.15
CA ALA A 444 37.21 82.95 -35.43
C ALA A 444 38.61 83.27 -35.98
N GLY A 445 39.26 82.27 -36.58
CA GLY A 445 40.60 82.45 -37.17
C GLY A 445 40.61 83.20 -38.50
N ASN A 446 39.46 83.43 -39.13
CA ASN A 446 39.37 84.07 -40.45
C ASN A 446 38.26 85.14 -40.51
N THR A 447 36.99 84.73 -40.38
CA THR A 447 35.84 85.62 -40.58
C THR A 447 34.72 85.31 -39.59
N ILE A 448 34.04 86.35 -39.09
CA ILE A 448 32.73 86.26 -38.43
C ILE A 448 31.70 86.97 -39.32
N ILE A 449 30.57 86.34 -39.58
CA ILE A 449 29.50 86.87 -40.42
C ILE A 449 28.19 86.88 -39.63
N HIS A 450 27.57 88.04 -39.49
CA HIS A 450 26.18 88.20 -39.06
C HIS A 450 25.37 88.68 -40.27
N GLN A 451 24.44 87.85 -40.76
CA GLN A 451 23.71 88.08 -42.02
C GLN A 451 22.20 88.06 -41.79
N VAL A 452 21.48 89.01 -42.38
CA VAL A 452 20.01 89.06 -42.47
C VAL A 452 19.61 89.47 -43.89
N GLY A 453 19.12 88.53 -44.71
CA GLY A 453 18.84 88.80 -46.13
C GLY A 453 20.09 89.32 -46.85
N ASP A 454 20.02 90.51 -47.46
CA ASP A 454 21.17 91.19 -48.08
C ASP A 454 22.00 92.05 -47.10
N THR A 455 21.55 92.23 -45.86
CA THR A 455 22.23 93.03 -44.83
C THR A 455 23.25 92.20 -44.05
N SER A 456 24.45 92.73 -43.82
CA SER A 456 25.53 91.98 -43.18
C SER A 456 26.47 92.82 -42.33
N ILE A 457 27.03 92.19 -41.29
CA ILE A 457 28.24 92.63 -40.60
C ILE A 457 29.26 91.52 -40.77
N THR A 458 30.37 91.81 -41.43
CA THR A 458 31.48 90.89 -41.66
C THR A 458 32.73 91.40 -40.97
N ALA A 459 33.22 90.69 -39.97
CA ALA A 459 34.50 90.97 -39.33
C ALA A 459 35.57 90.03 -39.87
N LYS A 460 36.72 90.60 -40.26
CA LYS A 460 37.93 89.89 -40.70
C LYS A 460 39.10 90.29 -39.80
N GLY A 461 40.26 89.65 -39.97
CA GLY A 461 41.45 89.94 -39.16
C GLY A 461 42.00 91.38 -39.29
N ASP A 462 41.70 92.07 -40.38
CA ASP A 462 42.23 93.39 -40.73
C ASP A 462 41.16 94.48 -40.94
N CYS A 463 39.88 94.12 -41.01
CA CYS A 463 38.79 95.05 -41.29
C CYS A 463 37.42 94.59 -40.78
N VAL A 464 36.49 95.54 -40.67
CA VAL A 464 35.05 95.31 -40.44
C VAL A 464 34.26 95.93 -41.58
N ILE A 465 33.34 95.15 -42.16
CA ILE A 465 32.49 95.56 -43.29
C ILE A 465 31.03 95.49 -42.85
N ILE A 466 30.29 96.60 -42.99
CA ILE A 466 28.85 96.66 -42.75
C ILE A 466 28.15 96.96 -44.07
N LYS A 467 27.20 96.10 -44.48
CA LYS A 467 26.38 96.30 -45.68
C LYS A 467 24.92 96.38 -45.29
N ALA A 468 24.23 97.45 -45.67
CA ALA A 468 22.81 97.61 -45.44
C ALA A 468 22.20 98.54 -46.50
N GLY A 469 21.03 98.19 -47.06
CA GLY A 469 20.27 99.07 -47.95
C GLY A 469 21.02 99.58 -49.19
N GLY A 470 21.99 98.81 -49.72
CA GLY A 470 22.83 99.21 -50.86
C GLY A 470 24.09 100.02 -50.51
N VAL A 471 24.31 100.34 -49.24
CA VAL A 471 25.49 101.05 -48.72
C VAL A 471 26.49 100.06 -48.13
N GLU A 472 27.78 100.25 -48.40
CA GLU A 472 28.88 99.48 -47.82
C GLU A 472 29.80 100.41 -47.01
N VAL A 473 29.98 100.10 -45.72
CA VAL A 473 30.93 100.78 -44.82
C VAL A 473 32.08 99.82 -44.53
N VAL A 474 33.32 100.25 -44.77
CA VAL A 474 34.53 99.49 -44.46
C VAL A 474 35.35 100.27 -43.44
N ILE A 475 35.71 99.60 -42.35
CA ILE A 475 36.62 100.10 -41.32
C ILE A 475 37.89 99.25 -41.38
N ASP A 476 39.01 99.85 -41.75
CA ASP A 476 40.31 99.18 -41.84
C ASP A 476 41.43 100.06 -41.23
N SER A 477 42.69 99.64 -41.39
CA SER A 477 43.85 100.39 -40.89
C SER A 477 44.05 101.78 -41.53
N LYS A 478 43.36 102.08 -42.63
CA LYS A 478 43.41 103.36 -43.35
C LYS A 478 42.27 104.30 -42.95
N GLY A 479 41.29 103.82 -42.19
CA GLY A 479 40.17 104.59 -41.65
C GLY A 479 38.81 104.04 -42.07
N LEU A 480 37.81 104.94 -42.13
CA LEU A 480 36.42 104.62 -42.46
C LEU A 480 36.12 105.04 -43.90
N VAL A 481 35.60 104.11 -44.71
CA VAL A 481 35.19 104.33 -46.11
C VAL A 481 33.73 103.96 -46.29
N VAL A 482 32.91 104.89 -46.77
CA VAL A 482 31.50 104.67 -47.13
C VAL A 482 31.35 104.67 -48.65
N LYS A 483 30.74 103.61 -49.20
CA LYS A 483 30.46 103.46 -50.62
C LYS A 483 28.95 103.41 -50.84
N GLY A 484 28.44 104.23 -51.77
CA GLY A 484 27.02 104.28 -52.11
C GLY A 484 26.14 105.15 -51.20
N GLY A 485 26.74 105.92 -50.27
CA GLY A 485 26.04 106.84 -49.37
C GLY A 485 26.88 108.07 -49.00
N GLU A 486 26.29 109.03 -48.29
CA GLU A 486 26.96 110.26 -47.81
C GLU A 486 27.47 110.08 -46.37
N VAL A 487 28.69 110.58 -46.09
CA VAL A 487 29.20 110.72 -44.72
C VAL A 487 28.79 112.09 -44.19
N LYS A 488 27.88 112.14 -43.22
CA LYS A 488 27.51 113.37 -42.50
C LYS A 488 28.21 113.36 -41.14
N ALA A 489 29.05 114.36 -40.89
CA ALA A 489 29.60 114.62 -39.56
C ALA A 489 28.62 115.56 -38.83
N GLU A 490 27.96 115.06 -37.79
CA GLU A 490 27.10 115.84 -36.89
C GLU A 490 27.84 116.20 -35.59
#